data_AF-A0A3B6W5J9-F1
#
_entry.id   AF-A0A3B6W5J9-F1
#
_cell.length_a   1.000
_cell.length_b   1.000
_cell.length_c   1.000
_cell.angle_alpha   90.00
_cell.angle_beta   90.00
_cell.angle_gamma   90.00
#
_symmetry.space_group_name_H-M   'P 1'
#
loop_
_entity.id
_entity.type
_entity.pdbx_description
1 polymer ?
#
loop_
_entity_poly.entity_id
_entity_poly.type
_entity_poly.pdbx_seq_one_letter_code
_entity_poly.pdbx_strand_id
1 'polypeptide(L)'
;MDLIKKTFQHIEGIGPKKETLLWEEGAVDWEDTLKNINYYAMPSSMREALKNELPKSIYNYNSKNYSYFLKRFPDSIIYRLYPVLMDKTVFLDIETTGIKPSKAHVTVIGCYDGKEMKVFVHGRNEHEFLDYIKNYSIIVTFNGSCFDIPFLERYFATTIKCAQIDLRFVLKDLGYTGGLKKIEQDVGISRGDDMEGVNGYTAVLLWNYYQDTKDETAIDSLIHYNLLDTINLEHLLCLAYNKYAESYNCQLLEYKTLPSVDHYKPNKKLIDALHKKPYKYAPKSED
;
A
#
# COMPACT_ATOMS: atom_id res chain seq x y z
N MET A 1 19.97 -12.63 -3.55
CA MET A 1 20.30 -11.68 -2.47
C MET A 1 19.10 -10.77 -2.26
N ASP A 2 18.80 -10.46 -1.00
CA ASP A 2 17.60 -9.69 -0.64
C ASP A 2 17.84 -8.18 -0.77
N LEU A 3 16.85 -7.47 -1.32
CA LEU A 3 16.94 -6.04 -1.62
C LEU A 3 17.14 -5.17 -0.35
N ILE A 4 16.70 -5.65 0.81
CA ILE A 4 16.94 -5.01 2.11
C ILE A 4 18.43 -4.89 2.44
N LYS A 5 19.26 -5.86 2.04
CA LYS A 5 20.71 -5.84 2.31
C LYS A 5 21.46 -4.84 1.42
N LYS A 6 20.80 -4.30 0.40
CA LYS A 6 21.35 -3.30 -0.54
C LYS A 6 21.22 -1.86 -0.07
N THR A 7 20.61 -1.61 1.08
CA THR A 7 20.43 -0.25 1.61
C THR A 7 21.15 -0.04 2.92
N PHE A 8 21.61 1.18 3.15
CA PHE A 8 22.28 1.65 4.36
C PHE A 8 21.46 2.75 5.07
N GLN A 9 20.28 3.10 4.54
CA GLN A 9 19.48 4.22 5.02
C GLN A 9 18.86 4.05 6.42
N HIS A 10 18.92 2.85 7.01
CA HIS A 10 18.58 2.67 8.44
C HIS A 10 19.66 3.14 9.40
N ILE A 11 20.85 3.46 8.90
CA ILE A 11 21.97 3.95 9.69
C ILE A 11 21.84 5.47 9.79
N GLU A 12 21.81 5.96 11.03
CA GLU A 12 21.67 7.39 11.29
C GLU A 12 22.72 8.20 10.55
N GLY A 13 22.28 9.26 9.89
CA GLY A 13 23.14 10.13 9.10
C GLY A 13 23.46 9.62 7.70
N ILE A 14 22.94 8.46 7.26
CA ILE A 14 23.02 7.98 5.87
C ILE A 14 21.67 8.17 5.18
N GLY A 15 21.52 9.26 4.45
CA GLY A 15 20.37 9.48 3.55
C GLY A 15 20.67 9.09 2.10
N PRO A 16 19.71 9.26 1.17
CA PRO A 16 19.82 8.81 -0.22
C PRO A 16 21.13 9.25 -0.91
N LYS A 17 21.53 10.51 -0.76
CA LYS A 17 22.78 11.02 -1.37
C LYS A 17 24.03 10.29 -0.90
N LYS A 18 24.12 10.00 0.41
CA LYS A 18 25.27 9.31 0.99
C LYS A 18 25.27 7.83 0.63
N GLU A 19 24.09 7.23 0.55
CA GLU A 19 23.94 5.87 0.07
C GLU A 19 24.38 5.72 -1.40
N THR A 20 24.02 6.66 -2.27
CA THR A 20 24.52 6.66 -3.66
C THR A 20 26.04 6.69 -3.73
N LEU A 21 26.70 7.53 -2.92
CA LEU A 21 28.17 7.57 -2.84
C LEU A 21 28.75 6.22 -2.39
N LEU A 22 28.10 5.53 -1.44
CA LEU A 22 28.54 4.19 -1.02
C LEU A 22 28.49 3.19 -2.19
N TRP A 23 27.42 3.20 -2.97
CA TRP A 23 27.32 2.34 -4.15
C TRP A 23 28.36 2.68 -5.23
N GLU A 24 28.63 3.96 -5.45
CA GLU A 24 29.68 4.43 -6.40
C GLU A 24 31.08 3.98 -5.99
N GLU A 25 31.36 3.91 -4.68
CA GLU A 25 32.60 3.36 -4.12
C GLU A 25 32.65 1.82 -4.16
N GLY A 26 31.56 1.16 -4.58
CA GLY A 26 31.48 -0.29 -4.72
C GLY A 26 30.97 -1.02 -3.48
N ALA A 27 30.28 -0.36 -2.56
CA ALA A 27 29.56 -1.02 -1.46
C ALA A 27 28.40 -1.85 -2.03
N VAL A 28 28.47 -3.18 -1.88
CA VAL A 28 27.51 -4.10 -2.52
C VAL A 28 26.38 -4.49 -1.58
N ASP A 29 26.69 -4.94 -0.37
CA ASP A 29 25.76 -5.35 0.68
C ASP A 29 26.40 -5.14 2.06
N TRP A 30 25.69 -5.48 3.14
CA TRP A 30 26.19 -5.26 4.50
C TRP A 30 27.46 -6.05 4.82
N GLU A 31 27.49 -7.33 4.48
CA GLU A 31 28.61 -8.22 4.78
C GLU A 31 29.89 -7.84 4.01
N ASP A 32 29.77 -7.59 2.71
CA ASP A 32 30.87 -7.12 1.85
C ASP A 32 31.37 -5.75 2.28
N THR A 33 30.44 -4.82 2.55
CA THR A 33 30.80 -3.46 2.99
C THR A 33 31.54 -3.49 4.31
N LEU A 34 31.11 -4.31 5.27
CA LEU A 34 31.79 -4.45 6.56
C LEU A 34 33.20 -5.04 6.40
N LYS A 35 33.35 -6.04 5.54
CA LYS A 35 34.65 -6.68 5.25
C LYS A 35 35.63 -5.73 4.59
N ASN A 36 35.15 -4.91 3.65
CA ASN A 36 36.00 -4.05 2.82
C ASN A 36 36.00 -2.57 3.28
N ILE A 37 35.44 -2.27 4.45
CA ILE A 37 35.15 -0.92 4.93
C ILE A 37 36.34 0.07 4.95
N ASN A 38 37.56 -0.45 5.05
CA ASN A 38 38.79 0.35 5.06
C ASN A 38 39.30 0.71 3.67
N TYR A 39 38.79 0.07 2.61
CA TYR A 39 39.23 0.28 1.22
C TYR A 39 38.42 1.37 0.50
N TYR A 40 37.21 1.67 0.95
CA TYR A 40 36.38 2.72 0.36
C TYR A 40 36.86 4.12 0.71
N ALA A 41 36.84 5.02 -0.28
CA ALA A 41 37.16 6.43 -0.11
C ALA A 41 35.94 7.19 0.42
N MET A 42 35.77 7.19 1.75
CA MET A 42 34.64 7.85 2.41
C MET A 42 35.06 8.64 3.67
N PRO A 43 34.24 9.60 4.12
CA PRO A 43 34.50 10.34 5.36
C PRO A 43 34.62 9.41 6.58
N SER A 44 35.53 9.73 7.51
CA SER A 44 35.76 8.92 8.72
C SER A 44 34.51 8.68 9.56
N SER A 45 33.67 9.71 9.71
CA SER A 45 32.40 9.60 10.45
C SER A 45 31.41 8.60 9.82
N MET A 46 31.36 8.54 8.49
CA MET A 46 30.53 7.56 7.78
C MET A 46 31.09 6.14 7.96
N ARG A 47 32.42 6.00 7.87
CA ARG A 47 33.10 4.72 8.11
C ARG A 47 32.84 4.20 9.52
N GLU A 48 32.93 5.06 10.53
CA GLU A 48 32.64 4.72 11.93
C GLU A 48 31.18 4.31 12.14
N ALA A 49 30.24 5.06 11.56
CA ALA A 49 28.82 4.71 11.61
C ALA A 49 28.55 3.32 11.01
N LEU A 50 29.10 3.03 9.83
CA LEU A 50 28.98 1.71 9.19
C LEU A 50 29.62 0.59 10.02
N LYS A 51 30.84 0.79 10.56
CA LYS A 51 31.51 -0.20 11.43
C LYS A 51 30.68 -0.53 12.67
N ASN A 52 30.03 0.45 13.25
CA ASN A 52 29.24 0.28 14.47
C ASN A 52 27.86 -0.33 14.20
N GLU A 53 27.20 0.02 13.10
CA GLU A 53 25.81 -0.35 12.84
C GLU A 53 25.64 -1.59 11.95
N LEU A 54 26.56 -1.89 11.02
CA LEU A 54 26.43 -3.07 10.16
C LEU A 54 26.40 -4.40 10.93
N PRO A 55 27.25 -4.63 11.97
CA PRO A 55 27.14 -5.84 12.78
C PRO A 55 25.75 -6.02 13.42
N LYS A 56 25.16 -4.92 13.90
CA LYS A 56 23.80 -4.92 14.47
C LYS A 56 22.76 -5.21 13.39
N SER A 57 22.92 -4.65 12.20
CA SER A 57 22.04 -4.85 11.06
C SER A 57 22.01 -6.33 10.65
N ILE A 58 23.19 -6.93 10.47
CA ILE A 58 23.36 -8.35 10.15
C ILE A 58 22.75 -9.24 11.24
N TYR A 59 23.04 -8.95 12.52
CA TYR A 59 22.47 -9.70 13.65
C TYR A 59 20.93 -9.66 13.67
N ASN A 60 20.33 -8.47 13.54
CA ASN A 60 18.88 -8.31 13.58
C ASN A 60 18.20 -8.97 12.37
N TYR A 61 18.82 -8.90 11.19
CA TYR A 61 18.33 -9.58 10.00
C TYR A 61 18.33 -11.10 10.16
N ASN A 62 19.46 -11.68 10.56
CA ASN A 62 19.60 -13.13 10.72
C ASN A 62 18.72 -13.67 11.87
N SER A 63 18.48 -12.85 12.89
CA SER A 63 17.58 -13.18 14.01
C SER A 63 16.10 -12.89 13.72
N LYS A 64 15.75 -12.48 12.49
CA LYS A 64 14.40 -12.09 12.06
C LYS A 64 13.75 -10.99 12.90
N ASN A 65 14.56 -10.13 13.53
CA ASN A 65 14.07 -8.97 14.27
C ASN A 65 13.81 -7.79 13.32
N TYR A 66 12.80 -7.92 12.46
CA TYR A 66 12.50 -6.90 11.45
C TYR A 66 11.92 -5.60 12.04
N SER A 67 11.45 -5.63 13.29
CA SER A 67 11.05 -4.44 14.05
C SER A 67 12.19 -3.43 14.19
N TYR A 68 13.44 -3.89 14.15
CA TYR A 68 14.63 -3.05 14.11
C TYR A 68 14.64 -2.12 12.90
N PHE A 69 14.28 -2.65 11.72
CA PHE A 69 14.29 -1.92 10.45
C PHE A 69 13.03 -1.07 10.29
N LEU A 70 11.85 -1.58 10.67
CA LEU A 70 10.60 -0.79 10.63
C LEU A 70 10.69 0.53 11.38
N LYS A 71 11.44 0.57 12.50
CA LYS A 71 11.64 1.79 13.31
C LYS A 71 12.69 2.76 12.75
N ARG A 72 13.48 2.34 11.76
CA ARG A 72 14.65 3.08 11.27
C ARG A 72 14.59 3.40 9.78
N PHE A 73 13.84 2.63 9.01
CA PHE A 73 13.66 2.88 7.59
C PHE A 73 12.85 4.17 7.40
N PRO A 74 13.26 5.07 6.49
CA PRO A 74 12.34 6.06 5.98
C PRO A 74 11.20 5.38 5.20
N ASP A 75 10.02 5.99 5.20
CA ASP A 75 8.83 5.46 4.52
C ASP A 75 9.08 5.10 3.05
N SER A 76 9.93 5.88 2.38
CA SER A 76 10.30 5.70 0.97
C SER A 76 10.98 4.37 0.65
N ILE A 77 11.49 3.63 1.65
CA ILE A 77 12.17 2.34 1.43
C ILE A 77 11.54 1.17 2.21
N ILE A 78 10.41 1.39 2.88
CA ILE A 78 9.72 0.32 3.64
C ILE A 78 9.35 -0.85 2.73
N TYR A 79 9.10 -0.62 1.44
CA TYR A 79 8.83 -1.68 0.45
C TYR A 79 9.93 -2.76 0.38
N ARG A 80 11.17 -2.45 0.76
CA ARG A 80 12.27 -3.42 0.80
C ARG A 80 12.07 -4.51 1.86
N LEU A 81 11.21 -4.26 2.87
CA LEU A 81 10.86 -5.23 3.91
C LEU A 81 9.73 -6.18 3.49
N TYR A 82 9.03 -5.90 2.38
CA TYR A 82 7.88 -6.70 1.96
C TYR A 82 8.18 -8.21 1.86
N PRO A 83 9.29 -8.67 1.24
CA PRO A 83 9.56 -10.12 1.12
C PRO A 83 9.66 -10.86 2.45
N VAL A 84 10.16 -10.18 3.49
CA VAL A 84 10.38 -10.79 4.82
C VAL A 84 9.22 -10.55 5.79
N LEU A 85 8.24 -9.73 5.40
CA LEU A 85 7.05 -9.38 6.19
C LEU A 85 5.74 -9.59 5.41
N MET A 86 5.74 -10.46 4.39
CA MET A 86 4.52 -10.72 3.58
C MET A 86 3.34 -11.15 4.47
N ASP A 87 3.58 -12.01 5.47
CA ASP A 87 2.56 -12.49 6.43
C ASP A 87 2.12 -11.43 7.46
N LYS A 88 2.80 -10.29 7.48
CA LYS A 88 2.52 -9.12 8.31
C LYS A 88 2.20 -7.88 7.47
N THR A 89 1.86 -8.07 6.20
CA THR A 89 1.46 -7.01 5.27
C THR A 89 -0.01 -7.15 4.94
N VAL A 90 -0.73 -6.02 4.90
CA VAL A 90 -2.11 -5.96 4.42
C VAL A 90 -2.26 -4.85 3.39
N PHE A 91 -2.91 -5.15 2.27
CA PHE A 91 -3.34 -4.21 1.25
C PHE A 91 -4.68 -3.62 1.67
N LEU A 92 -4.84 -2.31 1.53
CA LEU A 92 -5.99 -1.58 2.03
C LEU A 92 -6.44 -0.51 1.04
N ASP A 93 -7.75 -0.38 0.88
CA ASP A 93 -8.42 0.72 0.20
C ASP A 93 -9.73 1.06 0.93
N ILE A 94 -10.18 2.31 0.87
CA ILE A 94 -11.41 2.75 1.52
C ILE A 94 -12.34 3.49 0.58
N GLU A 95 -13.64 3.34 0.83
CA GLU A 95 -14.67 4.18 0.26
C GLU A 95 -15.28 5.09 1.33
N THR A 96 -15.71 6.28 0.93
CA THR A 96 -16.28 7.27 1.84
C THR A 96 -17.54 7.89 1.25
N THR A 97 -18.28 8.64 2.05
CA THR A 97 -19.49 9.33 1.59
C THR A 97 -19.24 10.50 0.62
N GLY A 98 -17.98 10.87 0.37
CA GLY A 98 -17.63 11.91 -0.61
C GLY A 98 -18.03 13.35 -0.21
N ILE A 99 -18.37 13.58 1.06
CA ILE A 99 -18.69 14.91 1.63
C ILE A 99 -17.50 15.49 2.41
N LYS A 100 -17.67 16.70 2.97
CA LYS A 100 -16.62 17.36 3.77
C LYS A 100 -16.10 16.43 4.90
N PRO A 101 -14.79 16.34 5.13
CA PRO A 101 -14.18 15.39 6.07
C PRO A 101 -14.72 15.40 7.51
N SER A 102 -15.32 16.51 7.96
CA SER A 102 -15.90 16.66 9.31
C SER A 102 -17.24 15.94 9.49
N LYS A 103 -17.99 15.72 8.40
CA LYS A 103 -19.28 14.99 8.40
C LYS A 103 -19.17 13.64 7.68
N ALA A 104 -18.09 13.41 6.93
CA ALA A 104 -17.89 12.18 6.19
C ALA A 104 -17.57 11.01 7.13
N HIS A 105 -18.11 9.84 6.80
CA HIS A 105 -17.73 8.57 7.40
C HIS A 105 -17.22 7.62 6.32
N VAL A 106 -16.49 6.60 6.76
CA VAL A 106 -16.10 5.49 5.89
C VAL A 106 -17.35 4.70 5.55
N THR A 107 -17.45 4.18 4.33
CA THR A 107 -18.59 3.37 3.86
C THR A 107 -18.17 1.90 3.73
N VAL A 108 -17.03 1.65 3.11
CA VAL A 108 -16.41 0.33 2.96
C VAL A 108 -14.91 0.43 3.24
N ILE A 109 -14.36 -0.55 3.93
CA ILE A 109 -12.91 -0.78 4.07
C ILE A 109 -12.62 -2.15 3.49
N GLY A 110 -11.82 -2.18 2.42
CA GLY A 110 -11.30 -3.38 1.80
C GLY A 110 -9.93 -3.71 2.35
N CYS A 111 -9.72 -4.97 2.72
CA CYS A 111 -8.45 -5.48 3.16
C CYS A 111 -8.13 -6.80 2.47
N TYR A 112 -6.87 -7.01 2.13
CA TYR A 112 -6.36 -8.26 1.59
C TYR A 112 -4.95 -8.51 2.12
N ASP A 113 -4.67 -9.68 2.68
CA ASP A 113 -3.37 -9.98 3.29
C ASP A 113 -2.46 -10.89 2.45
N GLY A 114 -2.76 -11.03 1.16
CA GLY A 114 -2.09 -11.97 0.28
C GLY A 114 -2.66 -13.40 0.36
N LYS A 115 -3.68 -13.63 1.20
CA LYS A 115 -4.39 -14.91 1.32
C LYS A 115 -5.91 -14.74 1.35
N GLU A 116 -6.41 -13.89 2.25
CA GLU A 116 -7.83 -13.70 2.50
C GLU A 116 -8.23 -12.23 2.32
N MET A 117 -9.43 -12.04 1.78
CA MET A 117 -10.07 -10.73 1.71
C MET A 117 -10.96 -10.54 2.94
N LYS A 118 -10.86 -9.36 3.57
CA LYS A 118 -11.75 -8.95 4.65
C LYS A 118 -12.37 -7.61 4.28
N VAL A 119 -13.69 -7.52 4.41
CA VAL A 119 -14.45 -6.31 4.08
C VAL A 119 -15.17 -5.85 5.33
N PHE A 120 -15.10 -4.54 5.59
CA PHE A 120 -15.85 -3.90 6.64
C PHE A 120 -16.79 -2.85 6.05
N VAL A 121 -18.07 -2.92 6.41
CA VAL A 121 -19.11 -2.04 5.87
C VAL A 121 -19.69 -1.23 7.02
N HIS A 122 -19.90 0.07 6.77
CA HIS A 122 -20.47 0.99 7.73
C HIS A 122 -21.86 0.54 8.21
N GLY A 123 -22.07 0.60 9.52
CA GLY A 123 -23.27 0.12 10.20
C GLY A 123 -23.39 -1.40 10.29
N ARG A 124 -22.39 -2.17 9.83
CA ARG A 124 -22.40 -3.64 9.91
C ARG A 124 -21.29 -4.15 10.82
N ASN A 125 -20.04 -3.85 10.50
CA ASN A 125 -18.87 -4.45 11.14
C ASN A 125 -17.62 -3.58 11.11
N GLU A 126 -17.69 -2.31 10.69
CA GLU A 126 -16.54 -1.39 10.62
C GLU A 126 -15.82 -1.18 11.95
N HIS A 127 -16.52 -1.35 13.07
CA HIS A 127 -15.93 -1.30 14.40
C HIS A 127 -14.91 -2.41 14.67
N GLU A 128 -14.98 -3.55 13.94
CA GLU A 128 -14.02 -4.66 14.05
C GLU A 128 -12.66 -4.35 13.37
N PHE A 129 -12.60 -3.33 12.51
CA PHE A 129 -11.41 -3.01 11.72
C PHE A 129 -10.17 -2.76 12.60
N LEU A 130 -10.32 -2.05 13.72
CA LEU A 130 -9.20 -1.72 14.60
C LEU A 130 -8.58 -2.95 15.26
N ASP A 131 -9.37 -4.00 15.51
CA ASP A 131 -8.83 -5.25 16.05
C ASP A 131 -8.18 -6.08 14.96
N TYR A 132 -8.74 -6.08 13.76
CA TYR A 132 -8.15 -6.73 12.59
C TYR A 132 -6.78 -6.14 12.24
N ILE A 133 -6.66 -4.80 12.16
CA ILE A 133 -5.45 -4.13 11.66
C ILE A 133 -4.24 -4.30 12.57
N LYS A 134 -4.45 -4.58 13.88
CA LYS A 134 -3.38 -4.84 14.86
C LYS A 134 -2.53 -6.07 14.53
N ASN A 135 -3.00 -6.97 13.67
CA ASN A 135 -2.28 -8.20 13.30
C ASN A 135 -1.15 -7.94 12.29
N TYR A 136 -1.12 -6.76 11.68
CA TYR A 136 -0.21 -6.42 10.59
C TYR A 136 0.83 -5.37 11.03
N SER A 137 2.02 -5.47 10.46
CA SER A 137 3.11 -4.52 10.68
C SER A 137 3.21 -3.47 9.57
N ILE A 138 2.74 -3.80 8.36
CA ILE A 138 2.79 -2.94 7.18
C ILE A 138 1.39 -2.86 6.56
N ILE A 139 0.99 -1.65 6.19
CA ILE A 139 -0.18 -1.38 5.36
C ILE A 139 0.30 -0.88 3.99
N VAL A 140 -0.22 -1.46 2.92
CA VAL A 140 0.03 -1.04 1.54
C VAL A 140 -1.25 -0.38 1.01
N THR A 141 -1.13 0.84 0.51
CA THR A 141 -2.25 1.63 -0.06
C THR A 141 -1.82 2.26 -1.37
N PHE A 142 -2.78 2.82 -2.12
CA PHE A 142 -2.50 3.77 -3.19
C PHE A 142 -2.99 5.16 -2.80
N ASN A 143 -2.07 6.09 -2.55
CA ASN A 143 -2.37 7.43 -2.02
C ASN A 143 -2.98 7.45 -0.60
N GLY A 144 -2.92 6.33 0.13
CA GLY A 144 -3.55 6.20 1.43
C GLY A 144 -2.84 6.94 2.56
N SER A 145 -1.53 7.22 2.42
CA SER A 145 -0.82 8.05 3.39
C SER A 145 -1.33 9.50 3.41
N CYS A 146 -1.86 9.97 2.28
CA CYS A 146 -2.43 11.30 2.12
C CYS A 146 -3.94 11.35 2.40
N PHE A 147 -4.64 10.21 2.31
CA PHE A 147 -6.09 10.16 2.41
C PHE A 147 -6.59 9.07 3.36
N ASP A 148 -6.43 7.79 3.01
CA ASP A 148 -7.05 6.66 3.71
C ASP A 148 -6.69 6.61 5.20
N ILE A 149 -5.39 6.62 5.52
CA ILE A 149 -4.92 6.48 6.90
C ILE A 149 -5.34 7.69 7.74
N PRO A 150 -5.08 8.96 7.33
CA PRO A 150 -5.61 10.11 8.06
C PRO A 150 -7.13 10.12 8.20
N PHE A 151 -7.87 9.57 7.21
CA PHE A 151 -9.32 9.45 7.28
C PHE A 151 -9.75 8.45 8.34
N LEU A 152 -9.19 7.24 8.31
CA LEU A 152 -9.49 6.18 9.27
C LEU A 152 -9.10 6.58 10.70
N GLU A 153 -7.93 7.20 10.89
CA GLU A 153 -7.49 7.65 12.21
C GLU A 153 -8.44 8.69 12.82
N ARG A 154 -8.90 9.64 12.00
CA ARG A 154 -9.92 10.62 12.41
C ARG A 154 -11.26 9.94 12.72
N TYR A 155 -11.71 9.05 11.84
CA TYR A 155 -13.00 8.37 11.97
C TYR A 155 -13.08 7.52 13.24
N PHE A 156 -12.02 6.76 13.52
CA PHE A 156 -11.92 5.90 14.69
C PHE A 156 -11.35 6.59 15.94
N ALA A 157 -10.96 7.86 15.84
CA ALA A 157 -10.28 8.62 16.90
C ALA A 157 -9.07 7.86 17.52
N THR A 158 -8.26 7.23 16.67
CA THR A 158 -7.09 6.43 17.09
C THR A 158 -5.97 6.52 16.06
N THR A 159 -4.74 6.25 16.47
CA THR A 159 -3.59 6.16 15.57
C THR A 159 -3.40 4.72 15.07
N ILE A 160 -3.18 4.56 13.77
CA ILE A 160 -2.81 3.30 13.13
C ILE A 160 -1.29 3.16 13.20
N LYS A 161 -0.81 2.11 13.88
CA LYS A 161 0.63 1.94 14.20
C LYS A 161 1.44 1.25 13.12
N CYS A 162 0.80 0.75 12.06
CA CYS A 162 1.48 0.04 10.99
C CYS A 162 2.37 1.00 10.20
N ALA A 163 3.52 0.49 9.76
CA ALA A 163 4.31 1.15 8.73
C ALA A 163 3.51 1.24 7.43
N GLN A 164 3.79 2.26 6.61
CA GLN A 164 3.04 2.49 5.38
C GLN A 164 3.93 2.31 4.15
N ILE A 165 3.42 1.57 3.17
CA ILE A 165 3.92 1.58 1.80
C ILE A 165 2.83 2.23 0.95
N ASP A 166 3.05 3.48 0.56
CA ASP A 166 2.14 4.17 -0.35
C ASP A 166 2.65 4.02 -1.80
N LEU A 167 1.96 3.18 -2.55
CA LEU A 167 2.31 2.83 -3.92
C LEU A 167 2.24 4.02 -4.87
N ARG A 168 1.49 5.08 -4.57
CA ARG A 168 1.51 6.31 -5.39
C ARG A 168 2.92 6.87 -5.49
N PHE A 169 3.67 6.89 -4.39
CA PHE A 169 5.03 7.44 -4.37
C PHE A 169 6.05 6.43 -4.91
N VAL A 170 5.96 5.17 -4.50
CA VAL A 170 6.89 4.12 -4.95
C VAL A 170 6.81 3.93 -6.47
N LEU A 171 5.61 3.90 -7.04
CA LEU A 171 5.42 3.75 -8.49
C LEU A 171 5.79 5.02 -9.26
N LYS A 172 5.56 6.20 -8.68
CA LYS A 172 5.98 7.48 -9.27
C LYS A 172 7.49 7.56 -9.44
N ASP A 173 8.25 7.10 -8.46
CA ASP A 173 9.72 7.07 -8.54
C ASP A 173 10.23 6.13 -9.65
N LEU A 174 9.41 5.16 -10.05
CA LEU A 174 9.65 4.23 -11.16
C LEU A 174 9.06 4.72 -12.50
N GLY A 175 8.51 5.92 -12.55
CA GLY A 175 7.96 6.56 -13.76
C GLY A 175 6.47 6.32 -14.01
N TYR A 176 5.77 5.58 -13.15
CA TYR A 176 4.32 5.37 -13.27
C TYR A 176 3.55 6.51 -12.62
N THR A 177 2.74 7.22 -13.41
CA THR A 177 2.05 8.44 -12.94
C THR A 177 0.59 8.45 -13.35
N GLY A 178 -0.26 8.98 -12.48
CA GLY A 178 -1.72 9.06 -12.66
C GLY A 178 -2.47 8.42 -11.50
N GLY A 179 -3.75 8.13 -11.70
CA GLY A 179 -4.56 7.36 -10.75
C GLY A 179 -4.32 5.86 -10.89
N LEU A 180 -4.72 5.10 -9.87
CA LEU A 180 -4.55 3.64 -9.77
C LEU A 180 -4.98 2.91 -11.05
N LYS A 181 -6.21 3.15 -11.52
CA LYS A 181 -6.77 2.53 -12.74
C LYS A 181 -5.93 2.72 -13.98
N LYS A 182 -5.34 3.92 -14.15
CA LYS A 182 -4.46 4.20 -15.29
C LYS A 182 -3.19 3.35 -15.19
N ILE A 183 -2.58 3.32 -14.01
CA ILE A 183 -1.34 2.55 -13.79
C ILE A 183 -1.58 1.05 -13.98
N GLU A 184 -2.72 0.52 -13.51
CA GLU A 184 -3.14 -0.85 -13.76
C GLU A 184 -3.24 -1.16 -15.26
N GLN A 185 -3.87 -0.28 -16.05
CA GLN A 185 -3.92 -0.42 -17.50
C GLN A 185 -2.52 -0.37 -18.13
N ASP A 186 -1.67 0.55 -17.69
CA ASP A 186 -0.28 0.70 -18.16
C ASP A 186 0.55 -0.59 -17.93
N VAL A 187 0.15 -1.43 -16.96
CA VAL A 187 0.83 -2.70 -16.63
C VAL A 187 0.04 -3.95 -17.01
N GLY A 188 -1.08 -3.78 -17.75
CA GLY A 188 -1.87 -4.89 -18.30
C GLY A 188 -2.86 -5.54 -17.33
N ILE A 189 -3.20 -4.90 -16.21
CA ILE A 189 -4.28 -5.35 -15.33
C ILE A 189 -5.61 -4.86 -15.89
N SER A 190 -6.53 -5.80 -16.13
CA SER A 190 -7.92 -5.51 -16.53
C SER A 190 -8.87 -5.74 -15.36
N ARG A 191 -9.90 -4.90 -15.25
CA ARG A 191 -10.97 -5.00 -14.25
C ARG A 191 -12.28 -5.61 -14.79
N GLY A 192 -12.30 -6.00 -16.06
CA GLY A 192 -13.51 -6.48 -16.73
C GLY A 192 -14.46 -5.36 -17.20
N ASP A 193 -15.35 -5.69 -18.13
CA ASP A 193 -16.28 -4.76 -18.79
C ASP A 193 -17.41 -4.27 -17.85
N ASP A 194 -17.68 -5.02 -16.79
CA ASP A 194 -18.65 -4.72 -15.74
C ASP A 194 -18.19 -3.63 -14.76
N MET A 195 -16.90 -3.27 -14.81
CA MET A 195 -16.29 -2.17 -14.04
C MET A 195 -15.88 -0.97 -14.90
N GLU A 196 -16.26 -0.98 -16.18
CA GLU A 196 -16.03 0.13 -17.09
C GLU A 196 -16.73 1.40 -16.61
N GLY A 197 -16.02 2.52 -16.57
CA GLY A 197 -16.56 3.82 -16.15
C GLY A 197 -16.83 3.99 -14.64
N VAL A 198 -16.75 2.92 -13.84
CA VAL A 198 -16.84 3.01 -12.37
C VAL A 198 -15.67 3.85 -11.85
N ASN A 199 -15.89 4.69 -10.84
CA ASN A 199 -14.87 5.51 -10.19
C ASN A 199 -15.34 5.88 -8.77
N GLY A 200 -14.53 6.62 -8.01
CA GLY A 200 -14.92 7.04 -6.66
C GLY A 200 -16.24 7.83 -6.59
N TYR A 201 -16.63 8.56 -7.64
CA TYR A 201 -17.95 9.19 -7.69
C TYR A 201 -19.07 8.15 -7.81
N THR A 202 -18.87 7.10 -8.62
CA THR A 202 -19.80 5.97 -8.73
C THR A 202 -19.95 5.24 -7.40
N ALA A 203 -18.86 5.09 -6.64
CA ALA A 203 -18.89 4.51 -5.30
C ALA A 203 -19.81 5.28 -4.35
N VAL A 204 -19.76 6.62 -4.38
CA VAL A 204 -20.68 7.48 -3.63
C VAL A 204 -22.13 7.31 -4.07
N LEU A 205 -22.39 7.23 -5.38
CA LEU A 205 -23.75 7.01 -5.91
C LEU A 205 -24.31 5.65 -5.45
N LEU A 206 -23.50 4.59 -5.48
CA LEU A 206 -23.88 3.25 -5.02
C LEU A 206 -24.22 3.26 -3.53
N TRP A 207 -23.39 3.91 -2.71
CA TRP A 207 -23.65 4.05 -1.28
C TRP A 207 -24.97 4.80 -0.99
N ASN A 208 -25.18 5.95 -1.64
CA ASN A 208 -26.39 6.74 -1.43
C ASN A 208 -27.64 6.01 -1.93
N TYR A 209 -27.55 5.30 -3.06
CA TYR A 209 -28.62 4.43 -3.54
C TYR A 209 -28.97 3.35 -2.53
N TYR A 210 -27.96 2.67 -1.97
CA TYR A 210 -28.16 1.68 -0.92
C TYR A 210 -28.84 2.30 0.31
N GLN A 211 -28.40 3.48 0.75
CA GLN A 211 -28.98 4.13 1.92
C GLN A 211 -30.49 4.39 1.76
N ASP A 212 -30.91 4.82 0.56
CA ASP A 212 -32.31 5.12 0.26
C ASP A 212 -33.18 3.88 0.04
N THR A 213 -32.62 2.83 -0.57
CA THR A 213 -33.41 1.69 -1.09
C THR A 213 -33.23 0.40 -0.29
N LYS A 214 -32.11 0.28 0.43
CA LYS A 214 -31.62 -0.95 1.06
C LYS A 214 -31.42 -2.12 0.07
N ASP A 215 -31.23 -1.82 -1.21
CA ASP A 215 -30.90 -2.81 -2.24
C ASP A 215 -29.43 -3.27 -2.10
N GLU A 216 -29.26 -4.50 -1.63
CA GLU A 216 -27.94 -5.11 -1.40
C GLU A 216 -27.09 -5.22 -2.67
N THR A 217 -27.67 -5.22 -3.87
CA THR A 217 -26.88 -5.28 -5.11
C THR A 217 -26.00 -4.03 -5.32
N ALA A 218 -26.37 -2.91 -4.69
CA ALA A 218 -25.56 -1.70 -4.68
C ALA A 218 -24.33 -1.84 -3.77
N ILE A 219 -24.49 -2.50 -2.61
CA ILE A 219 -23.40 -2.78 -1.68
C ILE A 219 -22.46 -3.83 -2.27
N ASP A 220 -22.98 -4.90 -2.88
CA ASP A 220 -22.15 -5.88 -3.58
C ASP A 220 -21.31 -5.21 -4.69
N SER A 221 -21.91 -4.30 -5.45
CA SER A 221 -21.19 -3.55 -6.50
C SER A 221 -20.11 -2.63 -5.92
N LEU A 222 -20.40 -1.98 -4.79
CA LEU A 222 -19.45 -1.10 -4.09
C LEU A 222 -18.27 -1.90 -3.51
N ILE A 223 -18.56 -3.02 -2.86
CA ILE A 223 -17.53 -3.92 -2.31
C ILE A 223 -16.69 -4.51 -3.43
N HIS A 224 -17.29 -4.93 -4.54
CA HIS A 224 -16.55 -5.43 -5.70
C HIS A 224 -15.57 -4.37 -6.22
N TYR A 225 -16.02 -3.13 -6.37
CA TYR A 225 -15.17 -2.02 -6.83
C TYR A 225 -13.98 -1.78 -5.88
N ASN A 226 -14.24 -1.66 -4.59
CA ASN A 226 -13.23 -1.44 -3.55
C ASN A 226 -12.25 -2.63 -3.42
N LEU A 227 -12.72 -3.87 -3.55
CA LEU A 227 -11.84 -5.04 -3.54
C LEU A 227 -10.91 -5.06 -4.74
N LEU A 228 -11.35 -4.65 -5.94
CA LEU A 228 -10.44 -4.49 -7.08
C LEU A 228 -9.38 -3.41 -6.82
N ASP A 229 -9.74 -2.28 -6.20
CA ASP A 229 -8.78 -1.26 -5.76
C ASP A 229 -7.81 -1.78 -4.69
N THR A 230 -8.19 -2.81 -3.93
CA THR A 230 -7.38 -3.42 -2.87
C THR A 230 -6.46 -4.54 -3.37
N ILE A 231 -6.98 -5.55 -4.06
CA ILE A 231 -6.23 -6.77 -4.39
C ILE A 231 -5.13 -6.50 -5.44
N ASN A 232 -5.38 -5.57 -6.36
CA ASN A 232 -4.42 -5.23 -7.41
C ASN A 232 -3.14 -4.59 -6.85
N LEU A 233 -3.21 -4.03 -5.64
CA LEU A 233 -2.04 -3.46 -4.96
C LEU A 233 -0.94 -4.50 -4.71
N GLU A 234 -1.27 -5.78 -4.54
CA GLU A 234 -0.27 -6.86 -4.40
C GLU A 234 0.56 -6.99 -5.69
N HIS A 235 -0.11 -7.00 -6.84
CA HIS A 235 0.57 -7.06 -8.12
C HIS A 235 1.45 -5.83 -8.36
N LEU A 236 0.94 -4.64 -8.04
CA LEU A 236 1.68 -3.38 -8.21
C LEU A 236 2.88 -3.26 -7.26
N LEU A 237 2.76 -3.74 -6.01
CA LEU A 237 3.89 -3.82 -5.09
C LEU A 237 4.94 -4.82 -5.59
N CYS A 238 4.52 -5.97 -6.10
CA CYS A 238 5.41 -6.96 -6.71
C CYS A 238 6.18 -6.37 -7.91
N LEU A 239 5.47 -5.68 -8.80
CA LEU A 239 6.07 -4.95 -9.93
C LEU A 239 7.11 -3.92 -9.46
N ALA A 240 6.73 -3.07 -8.50
CA ALA A 240 7.61 -2.04 -7.98
C ALA A 240 8.86 -2.64 -7.34
N TYR A 241 8.69 -3.65 -6.48
CA TYR A 241 9.79 -4.37 -5.86
C TYR A 241 10.72 -4.97 -6.93
N ASN A 242 10.17 -5.65 -7.94
CA ASN A 242 10.95 -6.30 -8.98
C ASN A 242 11.76 -5.31 -9.81
N LYS A 243 11.22 -4.14 -10.15
CA LYS A 243 11.99 -3.10 -10.83
C LYS A 243 13.19 -2.61 -10.03
N TYR A 244 13.04 -2.44 -8.72
CA TYR A 244 14.18 -2.13 -7.88
C TYR A 244 15.11 -3.34 -7.74
N ALA A 245 14.59 -4.55 -7.55
CA ALA A 245 15.42 -5.74 -7.42
C ALA A 245 16.29 -5.98 -8.67
N GLU A 246 15.76 -5.75 -9.88
CA GLU A 246 16.50 -5.78 -11.14
C GLU A 246 17.65 -4.76 -11.15
N SER A 247 17.39 -3.51 -10.76
CA SER A 247 18.43 -2.46 -10.76
C SER A 247 19.58 -2.74 -9.79
N TYR A 248 19.36 -3.58 -8.77
CA TYR A 248 20.40 -4.01 -7.82
C TYR A 248 20.84 -5.48 -8.00
N ASN A 249 20.49 -6.14 -9.10
CA ASN A 249 20.77 -7.57 -9.35
C ASN A 249 20.39 -8.48 -8.16
N CYS A 250 19.20 -8.25 -7.60
CA CYS A 250 18.65 -8.97 -6.46
C CYS A 250 17.59 -10.00 -6.89
N GLN A 251 17.18 -10.82 -5.93
CA GLN A 251 16.14 -11.82 -6.18
C GLN A 251 14.79 -11.14 -6.44
N LEU A 252 14.13 -11.57 -7.51
CA LEU A 252 12.79 -11.11 -7.88
C LEU A 252 11.73 -11.88 -7.09
N LEU A 253 10.60 -11.24 -6.86
CA LEU A 253 9.38 -11.85 -6.38
C LEU A 253 8.61 -12.48 -7.53
N GLU A 254 7.95 -13.59 -7.23
CA GLU A 254 6.99 -14.21 -8.14
C GLU A 254 5.66 -13.47 -8.05
N TYR A 255 5.04 -13.22 -9.21
CA TYR A 255 3.69 -12.71 -9.26
C TYR A 255 2.72 -13.79 -8.81
N LYS A 256 1.90 -13.47 -7.80
CA LYS A 256 0.81 -14.35 -7.38
C LYS A 256 -0.39 -14.19 -8.31
N THR A 257 -1.14 -15.28 -8.46
CA THR A 257 -2.49 -15.20 -9.02
C THR A 257 -3.38 -14.46 -8.02
N LEU A 258 -3.98 -13.35 -8.46
CA LEU A 258 -4.89 -12.57 -7.63
C LEU A 258 -6.19 -13.37 -7.38
N PRO A 259 -6.79 -13.27 -6.18
CA PRO A 259 -8.06 -13.94 -5.90
C PRO A 259 -9.18 -13.33 -6.74
N SER A 260 -10.20 -14.14 -7.05
CA SER A 260 -11.42 -13.63 -7.67
C SER A 260 -12.30 -12.92 -6.64
N VAL A 261 -12.95 -11.83 -7.06
CA VAL A 261 -13.93 -11.06 -6.30
C VAL A 261 -15.38 -11.44 -6.62
N ASP A 262 -15.62 -12.54 -7.35
CA ASP A 262 -16.94 -12.97 -7.84
C ASP A 262 -18.00 -13.21 -6.75
N HIS A 263 -17.59 -13.26 -5.49
CA HIS A 263 -18.49 -13.38 -4.34
C HIS A 263 -19.38 -12.13 -4.20
N TYR A 264 -18.87 -10.97 -4.61
CA TYR A 264 -19.62 -9.72 -4.69
C TYR A 264 -19.85 -9.40 -6.16
N LYS A 265 -21.08 -9.53 -6.64
CA LYS A 265 -21.37 -9.38 -8.07
C LYS A 265 -21.71 -7.94 -8.42
N PRO A 266 -21.05 -7.35 -9.43
CA PRO A 266 -21.39 -6.00 -9.85
C PRO A 266 -22.70 -5.98 -10.62
N ASN A 267 -23.55 -5.01 -10.32
CA ASN A 267 -24.81 -4.78 -11.01
C ASN A 267 -24.64 -3.70 -12.08
N LYS A 268 -24.14 -4.09 -13.26
CA LYS A 268 -23.91 -3.16 -14.39
C LYS A 268 -25.15 -2.36 -14.76
N LYS A 269 -26.34 -2.97 -14.75
CA LYS A 269 -27.61 -2.27 -15.05
C LYS A 269 -27.90 -1.15 -14.04
N LEU A 270 -27.64 -1.40 -12.76
CA LEU A 270 -27.78 -0.38 -11.72
C LEU A 270 -26.75 0.74 -11.92
N ILE A 271 -25.48 0.40 -12.13
CA ILE A 271 -24.40 1.36 -12.37
C ILE A 271 -24.76 2.28 -13.57
N ASP A 272 -25.17 1.69 -14.69
CA ASP A 272 -25.60 2.44 -15.88
C ASP A 272 -26.80 3.36 -15.58
N ALA A 273 -27.73 2.91 -14.75
CA ALA A 273 -28.88 3.70 -14.34
C ALA A 273 -28.49 4.88 -13.43
N LEU A 274 -27.53 4.68 -12.52
CA LEU A 274 -26.97 5.72 -11.67
C LEU A 274 -26.22 6.77 -12.49
N HIS A 275 -25.42 6.36 -13.48
CA HIS A 275 -24.71 7.26 -14.39
C HIS A 275 -25.65 8.08 -15.28
N LYS A 276 -26.84 7.55 -15.64
CA LYS A 276 -27.86 8.31 -16.37
C LYS A 276 -28.57 9.37 -15.52
N LYS A 277 -28.64 9.18 -14.20
CA LYS A 277 -29.32 10.10 -13.27
C LYS A 277 -28.51 10.34 -11.98
N PRO A 278 -27.27 10.85 -12.10
CA PRO A 278 -26.35 10.92 -10.96
C PRO A 278 -26.84 11.90 -9.90
N TYR A 279 -27.51 12.99 -10.29
CA TYR A 279 -28.06 14.01 -9.38
C TYR A 279 -29.04 13.47 -8.34
N LYS A 280 -29.70 12.33 -8.60
CA LYS A 280 -30.67 11.74 -7.65
C LYS A 280 -29.96 11.21 -6.40
N TYR A 281 -28.74 10.71 -6.56
CA TYR A 281 -27.95 10.07 -5.49
C TYR A 281 -26.60 10.76 -5.28
N ALA A 282 -26.43 11.97 -5.82
CA ALA A 282 -25.23 12.77 -5.60
C ALA A 282 -25.12 13.14 -4.11
N PRO A 283 -23.90 13.27 -3.57
CA PRO A 283 -23.72 13.75 -2.21
C PRO A 283 -24.39 15.12 -2.07
N LYS A 284 -25.35 15.22 -1.16
CA LYS A 284 -26.04 16.48 -0.87
C LYS A 284 -25.05 17.39 -0.15
N SER A 285 -24.84 18.60 -0.67
CA SER A 285 -24.13 19.63 0.07
C SER A 285 -24.97 20.00 1.28
N GLU A 286 -24.68 19.42 2.43
CA GLU A 286 -25.16 19.95 3.69
C GLU A 286 -24.26 21.13 4.06
N ASP A 287 -24.77 22.33 3.83
CA ASP A 287 -24.21 23.57 4.37
C ASP A 287 -23.85 23.42 5.87
#